data_AF-A0A2R6BE25-F1
#
_entry.id   AF-A0A2R6BE25-F1
#
_cell.length_a   1.000
_cell.length_b   1.000
_cell.length_c   1.000
_cell.angle_alpha   90.00
_cell.angle_beta   90.00
_cell.angle_gamma   90.00
#
_symmetry.space_group_name_H-M   'P 1'
#
loop_
_entity.id
_entity.type
_entity.pdbx_description
1 polymer ?
#
loop_
_entity_poly.entity_id
_entity_poly.type
_entity_poly.pdbx_seq_one_letter_code
_entity_poly.pdbx_strand_id
1 'polypeptide(L)'
;MDILQCPICRNDKLSLKTIEVNGDEIVWGVILCDACKRWFPIINSIPHMLPDEFRKNEDKEFAERVSKLLEGITLELRPPRYKISDDIR
;
A
#
# COMPACT_ATOMS: atom_id res chain seq x y z
N MET A 1 0.40 13.62 8.05
CA MET A 1 0.03 13.49 6.62
C MET A 1 -1.46 13.76 6.56
N ASP A 2 -1.85 15.02 6.79
CA ASP A 2 -3.15 15.32 7.43
C ASP A 2 -4.28 15.58 6.43
N ILE A 3 -3.97 15.41 5.14
CA ILE A 3 -4.86 15.74 4.01
C ILE A 3 -5.19 14.49 3.18
N LEU A 4 -4.44 13.40 3.34
CA LEU A 4 -4.63 12.22 2.51
C LEU A 4 -5.81 11.36 2.98
N GLN A 5 -6.65 10.98 2.03
CA GLN A 5 -7.79 10.09 2.25
C GLN A 5 -7.72 8.93 1.27
N CYS A 6 -8.27 7.79 1.69
CA CYS A 6 -8.38 6.63 0.83
C CYS A 6 -9.27 6.93 -0.39
N PRO A 7 -8.83 6.72 -1.64
CA PRO A 7 -9.63 6.97 -2.84
C PRO A 7 -10.85 6.04 -2.97
N ILE A 8 -10.88 4.93 -2.22
CA ILE A 8 -11.95 3.93 -2.28
C ILE A 8 -13.06 4.22 -1.27
N CYS A 9 -12.72 4.55 -0.02
CA CYS A 9 -13.70 4.69 1.06
C CYS A 9 -13.75 6.09 1.69
N ARG A 10 -12.89 7.02 1.25
CA ARG A 10 -12.76 8.41 1.77
C ARG A 10 -12.42 8.51 3.26
N ASN A 11 -11.99 7.42 3.89
CA ASN A 11 -11.50 7.43 5.25
C ASN A 11 -10.04 7.89 5.31
N ASP A 12 -9.64 8.52 6.40
CA ASP A 12 -8.31 9.08 6.66
C ASP A 12 -7.42 8.16 7.52
N LYS A 13 -7.95 7.02 8.00
CA LYS A 13 -7.19 5.97 8.69
C LYS A 13 -6.24 5.26 7.72
N LEU A 14 -5.11 5.91 7.45
CA LEU A 14 -4.03 5.45 6.60
C LEU A 14 -2.79 5.14 7.44
N SER A 15 -2.24 3.95 7.28
CA SER A 15 -0.99 3.49 7.87
C SER A 15 0.08 3.40 6.78
N LEU A 16 1.33 3.71 7.11
CA LEU A 16 2.46 3.70 6.16
C LEU A 16 3.47 2.63 6.53
N LYS A 17 3.84 1.80 5.55
CA LYS A 17 4.96 0.87 5.62
C LYS A 17 6.08 1.35 4.73
N THR A 18 7.16 1.82 5.35
CA THR A 18 8.37 2.26 4.68
C THR A 18 9.21 1.06 4.27
N ILE A 19 9.69 1.05 3.03
CA ILE A 19 10.53 -0.02 2.49
C ILE A 19 11.92 0.51 2.16
N GLU A 20 11.99 1.66 1.51
CA GLU A 20 13.25 2.34 1.16
C GLU A 20 13.08 3.84 1.35
N VAL A 21 14.10 4.47 1.94
CA VAL A 21 14.13 5.90 2.25
C VAL A 21 15.44 6.49 1.74
N ASN A 22 15.37 7.69 1.16
CA ASN A 22 16.52 8.49 0.76
C ASN A 22 16.45 9.85 1.46
N GLY A 23 17.29 10.04 2.48
CA GLY A 23 17.18 11.20 3.37
C GLY A 23 15.84 11.18 4.12
N ASP A 24 15.01 12.20 3.86
CA ASP A 24 13.66 12.33 4.44
C ASP A 24 12.54 11.84 3.50
N GLU A 25 12.88 11.39 2.29
CA GLU A 25 11.90 10.95 1.29
C GLU A 25 11.74 9.42 1.27
N ILE A 26 10.48 8.96 1.26
CA ILE A 26 10.15 7.55 1.14
C ILE A 26 10.13 7.18 -0.34
N VAL A 27 11.21 6.60 -0.83
CA VAL A 27 11.36 6.21 -2.24
C VAL A 27 10.47 5.01 -2.58
N TRP A 28 10.40 4.03 -1.67
CA TRP A 28 9.53 2.87 -1.78
C TRP A 28 8.77 2.64 -0.47
N GLY A 29 7.47 2.37 -0.59
CA GLY A 29 6.62 2.12 0.56
C GLY A 29 5.22 1.68 0.16
N VAL A 30 4.40 1.37 1.17
CA VAL A 30 2.99 1.02 0.99
C VAL A 30 2.14 1.83 1.94
N ILE A 31 1.12 2.49 1.39
CA ILE A 31 0.02 3.08 2.16
C ILE A 31 -1.07 2.04 2.32
N LEU A 32 -1.51 1.81 3.55
CA LEU A 32 -2.55 0.86 3.94
C LEU A 32 -3.74 1.62 4.49
N CYS A 33 -4.94 1.38 3.97
CA CYS A 33 -6.15 1.91 4.57
C CYS A 33 -6.71 0.91 5.60
N ASP A 34 -6.74 1.30 6.87
CA ASP A 34 -7.16 0.41 7.95
C ASP A 34 -8.68 0.20 7.98
N ALA A 35 -9.44 1.10 7.35
CA ALA A 35 -10.89 1.02 7.25
C ALA A 35 -11.39 0.03 6.18
N CYS A 36 -10.80 0.04 4.98
CA CYS A 36 -11.25 -0.82 3.86
C CYS A 36 -10.21 -1.86 3.41
N LYS A 37 -9.08 -1.95 4.11
CA LYS A 37 -7.97 -2.89 3.87
C LYS A 37 -7.34 -2.80 2.49
N ARG A 38 -7.43 -1.63 1.84
CA ARG A 38 -6.79 -1.36 0.55
C ARG A 38 -5.35 -0.93 0.74
N TRP A 39 -4.48 -1.33 -0.17
CA TRP A 39 -3.09 -0.89 -0.18
C TRP A 39 -2.77 -0.09 -1.45
N PHE A 40 -1.88 0.88 -1.36
CA PHE A 40 -1.43 1.72 -2.48
C PHE A 40 0.10 1.80 -2.45
N PRO A 41 0.78 1.54 -3.57
CA PRO A 41 2.24 1.59 -3.59
C PRO A 41 2.74 3.04 -3.61
N ILE A 42 3.91 3.25 -3.02
CA ILE A 42 4.76 4.43 -3.23
C ILE A 42 5.93 3.96 -4.06
N ILE A 43 6.09 4.55 -5.25
CA ILE A 43 7.13 4.20 -6.23
C ILE A 43 7.84 5.49 -6.61
N ASN A 44 9.17 5.52 -6.46
CA ASN A 44 9.98 6.71 -6.73
C ASN A 44 9.46 7.97 -6.01
N SER A 45 9.10 7.82 -4.73
CA SER A 45 8.52 8.90 -3.90
C SER A 45 7.11 9.37 -4.31
N ILE A 46 6.45 8.71 -5.26
CA ILE A 46 5.10 9.07 -5.73
C ILE A 46 4.07 8.06 -5.21
N PRO A 47 3.07 8.47 -4.39
CA PRO A 47 1.97 7.60 -3.99
C PRO A 47 0.97 7.35 -5.14
N HIS A 48 0.83 6.09 -5.56
CA HIS A 48 -0.12 5.69 -6.61
C HIS A 48 -1.49 5.36 -6.00
N MET A 49 -2.22 6.40 -5.58
CA MET A 49 -3.57 6.28 -4.97
C MET A 49 -4.69 6.25 -6.03
N LEU A 50 -4.62 5.27 -6.93
CA LEU A 50 -5.61 5.09 -7.99
C LEU A 50 -6.76 4.16 -7.56
N PRO A 51 -8.01 4.43 -7.99
CA PRO A 51 -9.10 3.46 -7.92
C PRO A 51 -8.79 2.17 -8.68
N ASP A 52 -9.40 1.06 -8.27
CA ASP A 52 -9.14 -0.28 -8.82
C ASP A 52 -9.18 -0.35 -10.35
N GLU A 53 -10.09 0.37 -10.99
CA GLU A 53 -10.26 0.37 -12.45
C GLU A 53 -9.09 0.99 -13.22
N PHE A 54 -8.29 1.83 -12.56
CA PHE A 54 -7.13 2.51 -13.14
C PHE A 54 -5.80 1.86 -12.77
N ARG A 55 -5.83 0.81 -11.95
CA ARG A 55 -4.63 0.08 -11.52
C ARG A 55 -4.17 -0.88 -12.62
N LYS A 56 -2.85 -0.92 -12.83
CA LYS A 56 -2.19 -1.65 -13.92
C LYS A 56 -1.31 -2.78 -13.37
N ASN A 57 -0.65 -3.51 -14.28
CA ASN A 57 0.28 -4.59 -13.97
C ASN A 57 1.44 -4.18 -13.05
N GLU A 58 1.74 -2.89 -12.92
CA GLU A 58 2.75 -2.34 -11.99
C GLU A 58 2.50 -2.79 -10.54
N ASP A 59 1.24 -2.99 -10.13
CA ASP A 59 0.92 -3.51 -8.80
C ASP A 59 1.49 -4.91 -8.55
N LYS A 60 1.49 -5.75 -9.59
CA LYS A 60 2.00 -7.11 -9.49
C LYS A 60 3.51 -7.08 -9.29
N GLU A 61 4.21 -6.31 -10.12
CA GLU A 61 5.66 -6.14 -10.05
C GLU A 61 6.07 -5.54 -8.70
N PHE A 62 5.32 -4.54 -8.24
CA PHE A 62 5.49 -3.95 -6.93
C PHE A 62 5.31 -4.99 -5.82
N ALA A 63 4.18 -5.70 -5.80
CA ALA A 63 3.86 -6.67 -4.75
C ALA A 63 4.90 -7.81 -4.69
N GLU A 64 5.36 -8.30 -5.85
CA GLU A 64 6.41 -9.32 -5.93
C GLU A 64 7.73 -8.80 -5.33
N ARG A 65 8.15 -7.58 -5.68
CA ARG A 65 9.36 -6.94 -5.14
C ARG A 65 9.31 -6.80 -3.62
N VAL A 66 8.19 -6.37 -3.07
CA VAL A 66 8.09 -6.00 -1.65
C VAL A 66 7.60 -7.15 -0.75
N SER A 67 7.11 -8.24 -1.34
CA SER A 67 6.57 -9.40 -0.61
C SER A 67 7.52 -9.95 0.47
N LYS A 68 8.83 -9.90 0.22
CA LYS A 68 9.87 -10.38 1.15
C LYS A 68 10.32 -9.33 2.17
N LEU A 69 9.95 -8.07 1.97
CA LEU A 69 10.35 -6.93 2.79
C LEU A 69 9.25 -6.52 3.78
N LEU A 70 8.01 -6.88 3.49
CA LEU A 70 6.86 -6.63 4.35
C LEU A 70 6.69 -7.79 5.34
N GLU A 71 7.18 -7.60 6.56
CA GLU A 71 6.97 -8.56 7.66
C GLU A 71 5.49 -8.59 8.07
N GLY A 72 4.90 -9.78 8.05
CA GLY A 72 3.54 -10.02 8.54
C GLY A 72 2.42 -9.41 7.71
N ILE A 73 2.70 -8.94 6.49
CA ILE A 73 1.67 -8.38 5.59
C ILE A 73 1.72 -9.07 4.23
N THR A 74 0.56 -9.55 3.80
CA THR A 74 0.37 -10.11 2.46
C THR A 74 -0.44 -9.15 1.60
N LEU A 75 0.03 -8.84 0.40
CA LEU A 75 -0.66 -7.99 -0.58
C LEU A 75 -1.39 -8.86 -1.61
N GLU A 76 -2.71 -8.73 -1.69
CA GLU A 76 -3.56 -9.29 -2.73
C GLU A 76 -3.72 -8.27 -3.85
N LEU A 77 -3.89 -8.72 -5.11
CA LEU A 77 -3.92 -7.83 -6.27
C LEU A 77 -5.34 -7.48 -6.76
N ARG A 78 -6.32 -8.37 -6.58
CA ARG A 78 -7.67 -8.22 -7.14
C ARG A 78 -8.74 -8.78 -6.21
N PRO A 79 -9.51 -7.92 -5.50
CA PRO A 79 -9.26 -6.49 -5.31
C PRO A 79 -7.92 -6.25 -4.57
N PRO A 80 -7.21 -5.13 -4.79
CA PRO A 80 -5.96 -4.86 -4.09
C PRO A 80 -6.17 -4.63 -2.59
N ARG A 81 -6.10 -5.71 -1.83
CA ARG A 81 -6.32 -5.78 -0.38
C ARG A 81 -5.08 -6.30 0.33
N TYR A 82 -4.95 -6.00 1.61
CA TYR A 82 -3.87 -6.55 2.42
C TYR A 82 -4.43 -7.40 3.57
N LYS A 83 -3.65 -8.38 4.01
CA LYS A 83 -3.92 -9.22 5.19
C LYS A 83 -2.75 -9.13 6.15
N ILE A 84 -3.04 -9.13 7.46
CA ILE A 84 -2.02 -9.19 8.50
C ILE A 84 -1.89 -10.65 8.93
N SER A 85 -0.66 -11.13 9.16
CA SER A 85 -0.39 -12.53 9.53
C SER A 85 -1.07 -12.96 10.84
N ASP A 86 -1.40 -12.02 11.73
CA ASP A 86 -2.12 -12.28 12.98
C ASP A 86 -3.62 -12.59 12.80
N ASP A 87 -4.19 -12.35 11.60
CA ASP A 87 -5.59 -12.66 11.28
C ASP A 87 -5.82 -14.16 10.92
N ILE A 88 -4.83 -15.04 11.15
CA ILE A 88 -4.90 -16.50 10.88
C ILE A 88 -5.15 -17.30 12.19
N ARG A 89 -5.85 -16.72 13.17
CA ARG A 89 -6.32 -17.45 14.37
C ARG A 89 -7.82 -17.63 14.40
#